data_AF-A0A2V8JK77-F1
#
_entry.id   AF-A0A2V8JK77-F1
#
_cell.length_a   1.000
_cell.length_b   1.000
_cell.length_c   1.000
_cell.angle_alpha   90.00
_cell.angle_beta   90.00
_cell.angle_gamma   90.00
#
_symmetry.space_group_name_H-M   'P 1'
#
loop_
_entity.id
_entity.type
_entity.pdbx_description
1 polymer ?
#
loop_
_entity_poly.entity_id
_entity_poly.type
_entity_poly.pdbx_seq_one_letter_code
_entity_poly.pdbx_strand_id
1 'polypeptide(L)'
;MASPKKSKAISCASSHWRTWRRRPGKRPLPSKRRQKAAAEQACLNALPLQTHTYFLNYAKAENIAPIISRMLSPRGSVVAYPARNAVIVRDIRNAEQCSR
;
A
#
# COMPACT_ATOMS: atom_id res chain seq x y z
N MET A 1 40.06 -68.13 -28.07
CA MET A 1 39.83 -66.67 -28.15
C MET A 1 39.91 -66.10 -26.75
N ALA A 2 40.77 -65.10 -26.56
CA ALA A 2 41.19 -64.56 -25.28
C ALA A 2 40.12 -63.65 -24.64
N SER A 3 39.98 -63.70 -23.31
CA SER A 3 39.38 -62.63 -22.54
C SER A 3 40.27 -61.38 -22.56
N PRO A 4 39.69 -60.18 -22.38
CA PRO A 4 40.01 -59.41 -21.17
C PRO A 4 38.79 -58.67 -20.57
N LYS A 5 38.60 -58.77 -19.25
CA LYS A 5 38.94 -57.77 -18.19
C LYS A 5 37.89 -56.66 -17.98
N LYS A 6 37.22 -56.77 -16.83
CA LYS A 6 36.95 -55.76 -15.77
C LYS A 6 36.67 -54.31 -16.21
N SER A 7 35.60 -53.71 -15.67
CA SER A 7 35.71 -52.84 -14.46
C SER A 7 34.37 -52.23 -14.06
N LYS A 8 34.04 -52.36 -12.76
CA LYS A 8 33.07 -51.52 -12.04
C LYS A 8 33.56 -50.08 -12.03
N ALA A 9 32.66 -49.12 -12.19
CA ALA A 9 32.82 -47.77 -11.66
C ALA A 9 31.51 -47.36 -10.97
N ILE A 10 31.50 -47.55 -9.65
CA ILE A 10 30.65 -46.78 -8.75
C ILE A 10 31.27 -45.39 -8.70
N SER A 11 30.58 -44.38 -9.21
CA SER A 11 30.97 -42.98 -9.03
C SER A 11 30.00 -42.34 -8.03
N CYS A 12 30.31 -42.49 -6.74
CA CYS A 12 29.92 -41.52 -5.73
C CYS A 12 30.81 -40.28 -5.88
N ALA A 13 30.20 -39.12 -6.07
CA ALA A 13 30.61 -37.81 -5.55
C ALA A 13 30.12 -36.71 -6.50
N SER A 14 29.24 -35.84 -6.00
CA SER A 14 29.40 -34.37 -6.10
C SER A 14 28.24 -33.70 -5.40
N SER A 15 28.26 -33.80 -4.07
CA SER A 15 27.63 -32.87 -3.17
C SER A 15 28.32 -31.51 -3.32
N HIS A 16 27.93 -30.63 -4.24
CA HIS A 16 28.40 -29.26 -4.14
C HIS A 16 27.52 -28.23 -4.90
N TRP A 17 27.10 -27.21 -4.14
CA TRP A 17 26.52 -25.93 -4.55
C TRP A 17 25.16 -25.91 -5.26
N ARG A 18 24.07 -26.24 -4.54
CA ARG A 18 22.85 -25.43 -4.64
C ARG A 18 23.06 -24.12 -3.87
N THR A 19 23.93 -23.26 -4.40
CA THR A 19 24.02 -21.87 -3.99
C THR A 19 22.69 -21.20 -4.27
N TRP A 20 22.12 -20.58 -3.24
CA TRP A 20 20.97 -19.69 -3.30
C TRP A 20 21.21 -18.58 -4.33
N ARG A 21 20.88 -18.80 -5.60
CA ARG A 21 20.61 -17.70 -6.52
C ARG A 21 19.31 -17.06 -6.05
N ARG A 22 19.43 -16.12 -5.10
CA ARG A 22 18.39 -15.11 -4.88
C ARG A 22 18.17 -14.45 -6.23
N ARG A 23 17.12 -14.87 -6.96
CA ARG A 23 16.69 -14.19 -8.17
C ARG A 23 16.49 -12.72 -7.76
N PRO A 24 17.20 -11.75 -8.35
CA PRO A 24 16.88 -10.36 -8.09
C PRO A 24 15.42 -10.18 -8.50
N GLY A 25 14.57 -9.85 -7.52
CA GLY A 25 13.16 -9.61 -7.78
C GLY A 25 13.04 -8.61 -8.93
N LYS A 26 12.23 -8.93 -9.95
CA LYS A 26 12.06 -8.06 -11.11
C LYS A 26 11.55 -6.71 -10.62
N ARG A 27 12.42 -5.69 -10.62
CA ARG A 27 12.01 -4.33 -10.30
C ARG A 27 11.01 -3.88 -11.37
N PRO A 28 9.79 -3.47 -10.99
CA PRO A 28 8.80 -3.05 -11.98
C PRO A 28 9.31 -1.82 -12.73
N LEU A 29 9.14 -1.84 -14.06
CA LEU A 29 9.49 -0.75 -14.96
C LEU A 29 8.76 0.55 -14.53
N PRO A 30 9.36 1.73 -14.73
CA PRO A 30 8.78 3.00 -14.30
C PRO A 30 7.38 3.25 -14.88
N SER A 31 7.12 2.82 -16.12
CA SER A 31 5.80 2.87 -16.75
C SER A 31 4.73 2.08 -15.99
N LYS A 32 5.05 0.85 -15.57
CA LYS A 32 4.15 -0.01 -14.79
C LYS A 32 3.86 0.55 -13.40
N ARG A 33 4.82 1.23 -12.77
CA ARG A 33 4.63 1.87 -11.45
C ARG A 33 3.67 3.05 -11.54
N ARG A 34 3.81 3.87 -12.58
CA ARG A 34 2.90 5.01 -12.84
C ARG A 34 1.47 4.55 -13.11
N GLN A 35 1.30 3.47 -13.88
CA GLN A 35 -0.02 2.88 -14.13
C GLN A 35 -0.69 2.38 -12.85
N LYS A 36 0.05 1.70 -11.97
CA LYS A 36 -0.47 1.24 -10.69
C LYS A 36 -0.85 2.41 -9.76
N ALA A 37 0.01 3.41 -9.64
CA ALA A 37 -0.28 4.60 -8.84
C ALA A 37 -1.50 5.37 -9.37
N ALA A 38 -1.64 5.49 -10.70
CA ALA A 38 -2.79 6.13 -11.32
C ALA A 38 -4.10 5.34 -11.08
N ALA A 39 -4.04 4.00 -11.13
CA ALA A 39 -5.19 3.15 -10.84
C ALA A 39 -5.62 3.23 -9.37
N GLU A 40 -4.66 3.21 -8.44
CA GLU A 40 -4.91 3.40 -7.00
C GLU A 40 -5.54 4.78 -6.73
N GLN A 41 -5.02 5.84 -7.35
CA GLN A 41 -5.58 7.20 -7.27
C GLN A 41 -6.98 7.29 -7.88
N ALA A 42 -7.22 6.63 -9.02
CA ALA A 42 -8.54 6.57 -9.65
C ALA A 42 -9.57 5.85 -8.76
N CYS A 43 -9.17 4.76 -8.10
CA CYS A 43 -10.03 4.06 -7.15
C CYS A 43 -10.41 4.98 -5.98
N LEU A 44 -9.42 5.63 -5.35
CA LEU A 44 -9.67 6.58 -4.26
C LEU A 44 -10.61 7.72 -4.70
N ASN A 45 -10.51 8.13 -5.97
CA ASN A 45 -11.35 9.19 -6.56
C ASN A 45 -12.81 8.78 -6.76
N ALA A 46 -13.09 7.50 -7.02
CA ALA A 46 -14.43 6.98 -7.24
C ALA A 46 -15.25 6.83 -5.96
N LEU A 47 -14.62 6.88 -4.79
CA LEU A 47 -15.32 6.72 -3.51
C LEU A 47 -16.22 7.93 -3.20
N PRO A 48 -17.42 7.70 -2.64
CA PRO A 48 -18.33 8.77 -2.27
C PRO A 48 -17.80 9.54 -1.05
N LEU A 49 -17.69 10.86 -1.18
CA LEU A 49 -17.32 11.74 -0.08
C LEU A 49 -18.54 12.08 0.74
N GLN A 50 -18.42 11.97 2.06
CA GLN A 50 -19.47 12.35 2.99
C GLN A 50 -19.04 13.57 3.79
N THR A 51 -19.99 14.48 3.96
CA THR A 51 -19.77 15.71 4.72
C THR A 51 -20.54 15.64 6.03
N HIS A 52 -19.83 15.78 7.14
CA HIS A 52 -20.38 15.82 8.49
C HIS A 52 -20.04 17.14 9.14
N THR A 53 -21.02 17.72 9.83
CA THR A 53 -20.83 18.96 10.58
C THR A 53 -20.94 18.65 12.06
N TYR A 54 -19.89 18.98 12.81
CA TYR A 54 -19.82 18.77 14.25
C TYR A 54 -19.84 20.11 14.96
N PHE A 55 -20.71 20.25 15.96
CA PHE A 55 -20.78 21.43 16.82
C PHE A 55 -19.97 21.17 18.09
N LEU A 56 -19.06 22.08 18.41
CA LEU A 56 -18.18 21.98 19.56
C LEU A 56 -18.70 22.87 20.69
N ASN A 57 -18.89 22.29 21.86
CA ASN A 57 -19.39 23.04 23.03
C ASN A 57 -18.27 23.63 23.89
N TYR A 58 -17.11 22.96 23.93
CA TYR A 58 -16.05 23.29 24.90
C TYR A 58 -14.73 23.75 24.25
N ALA A 59 -14.42 23.18 23.08
CA ALA A 59 -13.17 23.44 22.39
C ALA A 59 -13.37 24.35 21.19
N LYS A 60 -12.36 25.18 20.87
CA LYS A 60 -12.38 26.05 19.69
C LYS A 60 -12.12 25.25 18.42
N ALA A 61 -12.94 25.48 17.39
CA ALA A 61 -12.81 24.83 16.09
C ALA A 61 -11.41 25.01 15.45
N GLU A 62 -10.79 26.17 15.64
CA GLU A 62 -9.46 26.50 15.11
C GLU A 62 -8.35 25.60 15.65
N ASN A 63 -8.44 25.21 16.92
CA ASN A 63 -7.44 24.35 17.55
C ASN A 63 -7.60 22.88 17.13
N ILE A 64 -8.83 22.47 16.84
CA ILE A 64 -9.15 21.08 16.51
C ILE A 64 -8.90 20.78 15.02
N ALA A 65 -9.16 21.75 14.14
CA ALA A 65 -8.98 21.59 12.70
C ALA A 65 -7.61 21.02 12.27
N PRO A 66 -6.45 21.50 12.77
CA PRO A 66 -5.15 20.95 12.39
C PRO A 66 -4.92 19.54 12.91
N ILE A 67 -5.57 19.15 14.02
CA ILE A 67 -5.48 17.79 14.57
C ILE A 67 -6.22 16.83 13.64
N ILE A 68 -7.46 17.15 13.30
CA ILE A 68 -8.27 16.31 12.40
C ILE A 68 -7.65 16.24 11.01
N SER A 69 -7.08 17.33 10.51
CA SER A 69 -6.41 17.35 9.20
C SER A 69 -5.29 16.32 9.06
N ARG A 70 -4.64 15.91 10.15
CA ARG A 70 -3.58 14.89 10.13
C ARG A 70 -4.13 13.46 10.16
N MET A 71 -5.36 13.29 10.61
CA MET A 71 -6.03 11.99 10.74
C MET A 71 -6.88 11.63 9.53
N LEU A 72 -7.16 12.61 8.66
CA LEU A 72 -7.99 12.41 7.47
C LEU A 72 -7.28 11.61 6.39
N SER A 73 -8.11 10.96 5.57
CA SER A 73 -7.66 10.36 4.31
C SER A 73 -7.04 11.42 3.38
N PRO A 74 -6.19 11.05 2.40
CA PRO A 74 -5.58 12.00 1.47
C PRO A 74 -6.55 12.88 0.66
N ARG A 75 -7.81 12.45 0.52
CA ARG A 75 -8.90 13.21 -0.13
C ARG A 75 -9.76 14.00 0.87
N GLY A 76 -9.59 13.74 2.15
CA GLY A 76 -10.37 14.37 3.20
C GLY A 76 -9.99 15.85 3.33
N SER A 77 -10.97 16.67 3.67
CA SER A 77 -10.74 18.09 3.98
C SER A 77 -11.52 18.50 5.21
N VAL A 78 -10.90 19.33 6.06
CA VAL A 78 -11.55 19.98 7.19
C VAL A 78 -11.63 21.48 6.96
N VAL A 79 -12.80 22.04 7.28
CA VAL A 79 -13.02 23.49 7.37
C VAL A 79 -13.51 23.82 8.76
N ALA A 80 -12.82 24.75 9.44
CA ALA A 80 -13.25 25.30 10.71
C ALA A 80 -14.22 26.45 10.48
N TYR A 81 -15.32 26.46 11.23
CA TYR A 81 -16.31 27.53 11.22
C TYR A 81 -16.36 28.20 12.61
N PRO A 82 -15.54 29.24 12.85
CA PRO A 82 -15.37 29.82 14.19
C PRO A 82 -16.65 30.50 14.70
N ALA A 83 -17.44 31.12 13.81
CA ALA A 83 -18.66 31.85 14.19
C ALA A 83 -19.72 30.97 14.88
N ARG A 84 -19.80 29.69 14.52
CA ARG A 84 -20.73 28.71 15.09
C ARG A 84 -20.00 27.66 15.95
N ASN A 85 -18.70 27.85 16.16
CA ASN A 85 -17.79 26.87 16.75
C ASN A 85 -18.02 25.45 16.21
N ALA A 86 -18.09 25.33 14.87
CA ALA A 86 -18.37 24.09 14.20
C ALA A 86 -17.18 23.65 13.34
N VAL A 87 -17.03 22.34 13.16
CA VAL A 87 -16.04 21.76 12.26
C VAL A 87 -16.78 20.97 11.20
N ILE A 88 -16.54 21.33 9.93
CA ILE A 88 -17.08 20.64 8.77
C ILE A 88 -16.01 19.71 8.26
N VAL A 89 -16.28 18.40 8.35
CA VAL A 89 -15.37 17.35 7.92
C VAL A 89 -15.95 16.69 6.69
N ARG A 90 -15.16 16.63 5.62
CA ARG A 90 -15.50 15.90 4.40
C ARG A 90 -14.51 14.77 4.22
N ASP A 91 -14.95 13.52 4.30
CA ASP A 91 -14.09 12.35 4.14
C ASP A 91 -14.82 11.14 3.53
N ILE A 92 -14.04 10.14 3.12
CA ILE A 92 -14.52 8.83 2.68
C ILE A 92 -14.88 7.96 3.90
N ARG A 93 -16.13 7.53 4.03
CA ARG A 93 -16.53 6.62 5.12
C ARG A 93 -16.06 5.19 4.91
N ASN A 94 -15.90 4.76 3.66
CA ASN A 94 -15.61 3.37 3.31
C ASN A 94 -14.29 3.25 2.56
N ALA A 95 -13.18 3.53 3.24
CA ALA A 95 -11.83 3.36 2.68
C ALA A 95 -11.53 1.90 2.29
N GLU A 96 -12.26 0.94 2.89
CA GLU A 96 -12.19 -0.51 2.64
C GLU A 96 -12.58 -0.90 1.20
N GLN A 97 -13.23 -0.02 0.43
CA GLN A 97 -13.67 -0.33 -0.93
C GLN A 97 -12.54 -0.32 -1.98
N CYS A 98 -11.39 0.31 -1.70
CA CYS A 98 -10.25 0.33 -2.62
C CYS A 98 -9.11 -0.63 -2.28
N SER A 99 -9.22 -1.37 -1.17
CA SER A 99 -8.21 -2.34 -0.73
C SER A 99 -8.47 -3.77 -1.24
N ARG A 100 -9.42 -3.97 -2.15
CA ARG A 100 -9.76 -5.26 -2.75
C ARG A 100 -9.28 -5.43 -4.18
#